data_AF-A0A392MLR0-F1
#
_entry.id   AF-A0A392MLR0-F1
#
_cell.length_a   1.000
_cell.length_b   1.000
_cell.length_c   1.000
_cell.angle_alpha   90.00
_cell.angle_beta   90.00
_cell.angle_gamma   90.00
#
_symmetry.space_group_name_H-M   'P 1'
#
loop_
_entity.id
_entity.type
_entity.pdbx_description
1 polymer ?
#
loop_
_entity_poly.entity_id
_entity_poly.type
_entity_poly.pdbx_seq_one_letter_code
_entity_poly.pdbx_strand_id
1 'polypeptide(L)'
;NAWEEEDEVVLITCRLENPDLDQVNGAIKEKLENFSNELYEMRFNMKTGEASQKKLSASAVDFPRVNESYTGRKQQYVYGTTLDSIAKVTGIIKFDLHTKPDLGKTKLEVGGNVQGLYDLGPGRFGSEAVFVPRVPGTDSEEDDGYLICFVHDENTGYPFPLNTSLNELYEIKLYALSA
;
A
#
# COMPACT_ATOMS: atom_id res chain seq x y z
N ASN A 1 -10.01 -2.06 1.00
CA ASN A 1 -11.37 -2.15 0.40
C ASN A 1 -12.20 -3.12 1.22
N ALA A 2 -13.52 -3.00 1.21
CA ALA A 2 -14.42 -3.95 1.87
C ALA A 2 -15.66 -4.23 1.02
N TRP A 3 -16.22 -5.44 1.13
CA TRP A 3 -17.44 -5.84 0.41
C TRP A 3 -18.16 -6.95 1.17
N GLU A 4 -19.41 -7.21 0.79
CA GLU A 4 -20.22 -8.31 1.33
C GLU A 4 -20.06 -9.57 0.44
N GLU A 5 -19.86 -10.72 1.08
CA GLU A 5 -19.94 -12.06 0.49
C GLU A 5 -20.94 -12.90 1.29
N GLU A 6 -22.15 -13.07 0.77
CA GLU A 6 -23.23 -13.79 1.47
C GLU A 6 -23.50 -13.22 2.87
N ASP A 7 -23.18 -13.97 3.93
CA ASP A 7 -23.36 -13.57 5.33
C ASP A 7 -22.11 -12.93 5.94
N GLU A 8 -21.05 -12.71 5.17
CA GLU A 8 -19.79 -12.16 5.64
C GLU A 8 -19.49 -10.77 5.06
N VAL A 9 -18.90 -9.90 5.88
CA VAL A 9 -18.18 -8.73 5.41
C VAL A 9 -16.70 -9.08 5.29
N VAL A 10 -16.13 -8.88 4.12
CA VAL A 10 -14.70 -9.06 3.84
C VAL A 10 -14.02 -7.70 3.84
N LEU A 11 -12.94 -7.55 4.61
CA LEU A 11 -12.13 -6.34 4.68
C LEU A 11 -10.68 -6.67 4.32
N ILE A 12 -10.16 -5.97 3.32
CA ILE A 12 -8.74 -5.95 2.99
C ILE A 12 -8.13 -4.66 3.53
N THR A 13 -7.20 -4.80 4.46
CA THR A 13 -6.56 -3.68 5.17
C THR A 13 -5.11 -3.99 5.51
N CYS A 14 -4.30 -2.95 5.74
CA CYS A 14 -3.03 -3.13 6.43
C CYS A 14 -3.28 -3.17 7.95
N ARG A 15 -2.57 -4.05 8.64
CA ARG A 15 -2.62 -4.21 10.10
C ARG A 15 -1.23 -3.96 10.66
N LEU A 16 -1.16 -3.09 11.66
CA LEU A 16 0.02 -2.91 12.50
C LEU A 16 -0.08 -3.84 13.71
N GLU A 17 0.93 -4.69 13.90
CA GLU A 17 1.03 -5.50 15.11
C GLU A 17 1.64 -4.70 16.27
N ASN A 18 0.98 -4.71 17.44
CA ASN A 18 1.42 -4.02 18.66
C ASN A 18 1.80 -2.55 18.44
N PRO A 19 0.84 -1.69 18.04
CA PRO A 19 1.13 -0.28 17.78
C PRO A 19 1.66 0.41 19.04
N ASP A 20 2.89 0.93 18.94
CA ASP A 20 3.45 1.82 19.96
C ASP A 20 2.98 3.26 19.67
N LEU A 21 1.95 3.69 20.41
CA LEU A 21 1.33 5.00 20.23
C LEU A 21 2.28 6.16 20.54
N ASP A 22 3.35 5.93 21.31
CA ASP A 22 4.35 6.94 21.61
C ASP A 22 5.25 7.24 20.40
N GLN A 23 5.41 6.28 19.47
CA GLN A 23 6.14 6.48 18.20
C GLN A 23 5.41 7.39 17.21
N VAL A 24 4.09 7.52 17.37
CA VAL A 24 3.22 8.32 16.49
C VAL A 24 3.09 9.77 16.98
N ASN A 25 3.52 10.05 18.23
CA ASN A 25 3.24 11.30 18.95
C ASN A 25 4.30 12.42 18.78
N GLY A 26 5.14 12.34 17.75
CA GLY A 26 5.94 13.48 17.27
C GLY A 26 7.46 13.38 17.43
N ALA A 27 8.00 12.37 18.10
CA ALA A 27 9.43 12.05 18.06
C ALA A 27 9.65 10.89 17.10
N ILE A 28 9.71 11.18 15.80
CA ILE A 28 10.06 10.18 14.78
C ILE A 28 11.47 9.68 15.10
N LYS A 29 11.59 8.49 15.69
CA LYS A 29 12.88 7.80 15.74
C LYS A 29 13.28 7.48 14.30
N GLU A 30 14.53 7.78 13.94
CA GLU A 30 15.08 7.59 12.59
C GLU A 30 15.00 6.15 12.07
N LYS A 31 14.83 5.17 12.98
CA LYS A 31 14.56 3.77 12.65
C LYS A 31 13.38 3.23 13.44
N LEU A 32 12.49 2.60 12.69
CA LEU A 32 11.50 1.68 13.21
C LEU A 32 12.17 0.37 13.61
N GLU A 33 12.41 0.20 14.89
CA GLU A 33 12.56 -1.16 15.41
C GLU A 33 11.14 -1.73 15.57
N ASN A 34 10.82 -2.79 14.80
CA ASN A 34 9.58 -3.60 14.88
C ASN A 34 8.29 -3.06 14.22
N PHE A 35 8.36 -2.34 13.10
CA PHE A 35 7.15 -1.96 12.36
C PHE A 35 6.63 -3.08 11.46
N SER A 36 5.79 -3.94 12.02
CA SER A 36 5.15 -5.02 11.29
C SER A 36 3.81 -4.58 10.69
N ASN A 37 3.89 -3.80 9.61
CA ASN A 37 2.74 -3.46 8.79
C ASN A 37 2.56 -4.47 7.67
N GLU A 38 1.43 -5.17 7.69
CA GLU A 38 1.16 -6.34 6.86
C GLU A 38 -0.23 -6.26 6.24
N LEU A 39 -0.40 -6.74 5.01
CA LEU A 39 -1.71 -6.83 4.37
C LEU A 39 -2.48 -8.02 4.95
N TYR A 40 -3.73 -7.78 5.33
CA TYR A 40 -4.62 -8.78 5.93
C TYR A 40 -5.98 -8.79 5.23
N GLU A 41 -6.56 -9.99 5.17
CA GLU A 41 -7.98 -10.22 4.94
C GLU A 41 -8.64 -10.51 6.28
N MET A 42 -9.64 -9.73 6.63
CA MET A 42 -10.48 -9.94 7.81
C MET A 42 -11.90 -10.26 7.35
N ARG A 43 -12.51 -11.28 7.96
CA ARG A 43 -13.89 -11.69 7.66
C ARG A 43 -14.73 -11.59 8.92
N PHE A 44 -15.93 -11.03 8.77
CA PHE A 44 -16.89 -10.84 9.86
C PHE A 44 -18.21 -11.48 9.48
N ASN A 45 -18.62 -12.53 10.18
CA ASN A 45 -19.89 -13.20 9.93
C ASN A 45 -21.03 -12.45 10.63
N MET A 46 -21.97 -11.93 9.84
CA MET A 46 -23.08 -11.10 10.32
C MET A 46 -24.16 -11.90 11.05
N LYS A 47 -24.24 -13.23 10.83
CA LYS A 47 -25.21 -14.11 11.50
C LYS A 47 -24.71 -14.64 12.83
N THR A 48 -23.45 -15.07 12.89
CA THR A 48 -22.85 -15.70 14.08
C THR A 48 -22.12 -14.69 14.96
N GLY A 49 -21.69 -13.55 14.40
CA GLY A 49 -20.84 -12.58 15.08
C GLY A 49 -19.37 -12.98 15.16
N GLU A 50 -18.98 -14.11 14.55
CA GLU A 50 -17.59 -14.56 14.52
C GLU A 50 -16.73 -13.69 13.60
N ALA A 51 -15.47 -13.50 13.97
CA ALA A 51 -14.48 -12.77 13.18
C ALA A 51 -13.23 -13.62 12.98
N SER A 52 -12.67 -13.59 11.77
CA SER A 52 -11.42 -14.26 11.44
C SER A 52 -10.48 -13.32 10.68
N GLN A 53 -9.19 -13.64 10.70
CA GLN A 53 -8.17 -12.87 10.00
C GLN A 53 -7.14 -13.78 9.36
N LYS A 54 -6.66 -13.38 8.19
CA LYS A 54 -5.69 -14.10 7.38
C LYS A 54 -4.65 -13.13 6.84
N LYS A 55 -3.38 -13.42 7.12
CA LYS A 55 -2.24 -12.69 6.59
C LYS A 55 -2.13 -12.90 5.07
N LEU A 56 -1.87 -11.83 4.33
CA LEU A 56 -1.73 -11.84 2.88
C LEU A 56 -0.33 -11.45 2.39
N SER A 57 0.49 -10.79 3.19
CA SER A 57 1.84 -10.38 2.77
C SER A 57 2.86 -10.52 3.89
N ALA A 58 4.15 -10.51 3.54
CA ALA A 58 5.21 -10.16 4.48
C ALA A 58 5.07 -8.69 4.94
N SER A 59 5.84 -8.31 5.96
CA SER A 59 5.80 -6.98 6.55
C SER A 59 6.37 -5.88 5.64
N ALA A 60 6.20 -4.63 6.06
CA ALA A 60 6.60 -3.39 5.37
C ALA A 60 5.68 -2.97 4.20
N VAL A 61 4.37 -3.23 4.31
CA VAL A 61 3.34 -2.78 3.36
C VAL A 61 2.37 -1.83 4.04
N ASP A 62 2.13 -0.66 3.46
CA ASP A 62 1.09 0.28 3.93
C ASP A 62 0.43 1.03 2.77
N PHE A 63 -0.55 1.88 3.09
CA PHE A 63 -1.32 2.70 2.16
C PHE A 63 -1.92 1.89 0.99
N PRO A 64 -2.78 0.90 1.29
CA PRO A 64 -3.35 0.04 0.27
C PRO A 64 -4.33 0.80 -0.64
N ARG A 65 -4.11 0.71 -1.94
CA ARG A 65 -4.94 1.27 -3.01
C ARG A 65 -5.56 0.18 -3.86
N VAL A 66 -6.68 0.51 -4.48
CA VAL A 66 -7.38 -0.33 -5.46
C VAL A 66 -7.83 0.54 -6.61
N ASN A 67 -8.29 -0.08 -7.71
CA ASN A 67 -9.09 0.64 -8.70
C ASN A 67 -10.39 1.12 -8.04
N GLU A 68 -10.57 2.43 -7.96
CA GLU A 68 -11.69 3.04 -7.22
C GLU A 68 -13.07 2.70 -7.81
N SER A 69 -13.12 2.24 -9.07
CA SER A 69 -14.34 1.69 -9.68
C SER A 69 -14.86 0.43 -8.96
N TYR A 70 -14.01 -0.24 -8.18
CA TYR A 70 -14.31 -1.42 -7.36
C TYR A 70 -14.50 -1.11 -5.87
N THR A 71 -14.55 0.17 -5.49
CA THR A 71 -14.82 0.55 -4.10
C THR A 71 -16.14 -0.07 -3.61
N GLY A 72 -16.11 -0.79 -2.49
CA GLY A 72 -17.30 -1.46 -1.95
C GLY A 72 -17.65 -2.78 -2.66
N ARG A 73 -16.86 -3.21 -3.64
CA ARG A 73 -17.09 -4.41 -4.46
C ARG A 73 -15.89 -5.35 -4.34
N LYS A 74 -16.13 -6.64 -4.59
CA LYS A 74 -15.05 -7.62 -4.68
C LYS A 74 -14.07 -7.22 -5.77
N GLN A 75 -12.79 -7.18 -5.42
CA GLN A 75 -11.68 -6.81 -6.30
C GLN A 75 -10.58 -7.87 -6.24
N GLN A 76 -9.81 -7.99 -7.32
CA GLN A 76 -8.69 -8.92 -7.43
C GLN A 76 -7.36 -8.28 -7.02
N TYR A 77 -7.11 -7.02 -7.40
CA TYR A 77 -5.81 -6.39 -7.24
C TYR A 77 -5.79 -5.36 -6.10
N VAL A 78 -4.67 -5.34 -5.39
CA VAL A 78 -4.36 -4.33 -4.38
C VAL A 78 -2.95 -3.83 -4.61
N TYR A 79 -2.78 -2.52 -4.57
CA TYR A 79 -1.49 -1.86 -4.69
C TYR A 79 -1.09 -1.31 -3.33
N GLY A 80 0.04 -1.74 -2.79
CA GLY A 80 0.60 -1.22 -1.55
C GLY A 80 1.85 -0.38 -1.81
N THR A 81 2.29 0.30 -0.76
CA THR A 81 3.60 0.96 -0.74
C THR A 81 4.57 0.15 0.12
N THR A 82 5.83 0.06 -0.29
CA THR A 82 6.89 -0.50 0.53
C THR A 82 7.54 0.60 1.36
N LEU A 83 7.86 0.33 2.62
CA LEU A 83 8.39 1.32 3.55
C LEU A 83 9.80 0.93 4.05
N ASP A 84 10.69 1.92 4.18
CA ASP A 84 12.00 1.75 4.86
C ASP A 84 11.98 2.31 6.30
N SER A 85 11.18 3.35 6.57
CA SER A 85 10.92 3.90 7.91
C SER A 85 9.52 4.53 8.02
N ILE A 86 9.08 5.02 9.20
CA ILE A 86 7.78 5.70 9.35
C ILE A 86 7.82 6.89 8.39
N ALA A 87 6.99 6.83 7.34
CA ALA A 87 6.84 7.84 6.31
C ALA A 87 7.88 7.88 5.17
N LYS A 88 8.76 6.88 5.01
CA LYS A 88 9.63 6.78 3.81
C LYS A 88 9.17 5.65 2.89
N VAL A 89 8.28 5.97 1.95
CA VAL A 89 7.87 5.06 0.87
C VAL A 89 9.02 4.86 -0.10
N THR A 90 9.46 3.63 -0.30
CA THR A 90 10.59 3.28 -1.19
C THR A 90 10.16 2.60 -2.47
N GLY A 91 8.90 2.22 -2.59
CA GLY A 91 8.43 1.45 -3.72
C GLY A 91 6.94 1.20 -3.70
N ILE A 92 6.46 0.58 -4.77
CA ILE A 92 5.07 0.18 -4.97
C ILE A 92 5.05 -1.31 -5.23
N ILE A 93 4.08 -2.00 -4.62
CA ILE A 93 3.90 -3.44 -4.73
C ILE A 93 2.49 -3.77 -5.20
N LYS A 94 2.36 -4.72 -6.12
CA LYS A 94 1.09 -5.22 -6.63
C LYS A 94 0.81 -6.62 -6.07
N PHE A 95 -0.36 -6.78 -5.47
CA PHE A 95 -0.90 -8.03 -4.98
C PHE A 95 -2.07 -8.51 -5.84
N ASP A 96 -2.12 -9.82 -6.09
CA ASP A 96 -3.27 -10.53 -6.65
C ASP A 96 -3.94 -11.38 -5.55
N LEU A 97 -5.11 -10.95 -5.10
CA LEU A 97 -5.88 -11.58 -4.03
C LEU A 97 -6.48 -12.94 -4.42
N HIS A 98 -6.57 -13.25 -5.71
CA HIS A 98 -7.02 -14.58 -6.18
C HIS A 98 -5.91 -15.63 -6.09
N THR A 99 -4.65 -15.20 -6.07
CA THR A 99 -3.51 -16.08 -5.87
C THR A 99 -3.28 -16.31 -4.37
N LYS A 100 -2.99 -17.57 -3.98
CA LYS A 100 -2.72 -17.90 -2.57
C LYS A 100 -1.47 -17.15 -2.08
N PRO A 101 -1.53 -16.51 -0.89
CA PRO A 101 -0.35 -15.87 -0.33
C PRO A 101 0.70 -16.91 0.06
N ASP A 102 1.96 -16.58 -0.20
CA ASP A 102 3.11 -17.39 0.23
C ASP A 102 3.53 -16.96 1.63
N LEU A 103 3.04 -17.69 2.63
CA LEU A 103 3.31 -17.40 4.05
C LEU A 103 4.73 -17.78 4.49
N GLY A 104 5.50 -18.46 3.64
CA GLY A 104 6.92 -18.76 3.92
C GLY A 104 7.84 -17.55 3.72
N LYS A 105 7.37 -16.53 2.99
CA LYS A 105 8.13 -15.32 2.72
C LYS A 105 8.23 -14.42 3.95
N THR A 106 9.46 -14.03 4.27
CA THR A 106 9.77 -13.08 5.35
C THR A 106 10.01 -11.66 4.83
N LYS A 107 10.05 -11.49 3.51
CA LYS A 107 10.28 -10.21 2.82
C LYS A 107 9.35 -10.09 1.61
N LEU A 108 9.11 -8.86 1.18
CA LEU A 108 8.36 -8.58 -0.03
C LEU A 108 9.23 -8.84 -1.26
N GLU A 109 8.86 -9.87 -2.02
CA GLU A 109 9.52 -10.26 -3.26
C GLU A 109 8.48 -10.86 -4.21
N VAL A 110 8.70 -10.72 -5.52
CA VAL A 110 7.80 -11.25 -6.55
C VAL A 110 7.64 -12.76 -6.40
N GLY A 111 6.41 -13.26 -6.62
CA GLY A 111 6.02 -14.66 -6.53
C GLY A 111 4.93 -14.90 -5.48
N GLY A 112 4.19 -16.00 -5.62
CA GLY A 112 2.94 -16.19 -4.88
C GLY A 112 1.93 -15.12 -5.31
N ASN A 113 1.28 -14.47 -4.34
CA ASN A 113 0.33 -13.39 -4.61
C ASN A 113 0.99 -12.03 -4.93
N VAL A 114 2.31 -11.90 -4.84
CA VAL A 114 3.02 -10.68 -5.23
C VAL A 114 3.34 -10.75 -6.73
N GLN A 115 2.66 -9.93 -7.53
CA GLN A 115 2.79 -9.94 -8.99
C GLN A 115 3.88 -8.99 -9.50
N GLY A 116 4.17 -7.92 -8.75
CA GLY A 116 5.13 -6.92 -9.17
C GLY A 116 5.62 -6.08 -8.00
N LEU A 117 6.86 -5.62 -8.11
CA LEU A 117 7.48 -4.67 -7.20
C LEU A 117 8.22 -3.63 -8.03
N TYR A 118 7.93 -2.37 -7.78
CA TYR A 118 8.61 -1.23 -8.37
C TYR A 118 9.38 -0.50 -7.29
N ASP A 119 10.71 -0.56 -7.36
CA ASP A 119 11.62 0.17 -6.49
C ASP A 119 11.85 1.58 -7.04
N LEU A 120 11.68 2.61 -6.21
CA LEU A 120 11.91 4.00 -6.60
C LEU A 120 13.41 4.29 -6.84
N GLY A 121 14.28 3.48 -6.25
CA GLY A 121 15.72 3.62 -6.24
C GLY A 121 16.26 4.32 -4.97
N PRO A 122 17.56 4.22 -4.73
CA PRO A 122 18.19 4.79 -3.54
C PRO A 122 18.05 6.32 -3.49
N GLY A 123 17.75 6.85 -2.30
CA GLY A 123 17.58 8.29 -2.07
C GLY A 123 16.29 8.87 -2.67
N ARG A 124 15.36 8.02 -3.11
CA ARG A 124 14.06 8.45 -3.63
C ARG A 124 12.92 7.94 -2.74
N PHE A 125 12.01 8.85 -2.43
CA PHE A 125 10.90 8.57 -1.53
C PHE A 125 9.57 9.00 -2.14
N GLY A 126 8.59 8.11 -2.12
CA GLY A 126 7.28 8.29 -2.73
C GLY A 126 6.24 8.87 -1.78
N SER A 127 5.11 9.29 -2.36
CA SER A 127 3.83 9.43 -1.67
C SER A 127 3.01 8.15 -1.76
N GLU A 128 1.85 8.14 -1.11
CA GLU A 128 0.77 7.21 -1.46
C GLU A 128 0.47 7.32 -2.97
N ALA A 129 0.28 6.16 -3.61
CA ALA A 129 -0.09 6.08 -5.02
C ALA A 129 -1.60 6.25 -5.21
N VAL A 130 -2.03 6.56 -6.42
CA VAL A 130 -3.42 6.57 -6.84
C VAL A 130 -3.55 5.73 -8.09
N PHE A 131 -4.53 4.82 -8.15
CA PHE A 131 -4.83 4.10 -9.36
C PHE A 131 -5.75 4.92 -10.26
N VAL A 132 -5.37 5.05 -11.53
CA VAL A 132 -6.16 5.71 -12.57
C VAL A 132 -6.44 4.71 -13.69
N PRO A 133 -7.69 4.28 -13.89
CA PRO A 133 -8.02 3.34 -14.95
C PRO A 133 -7.78 3.97 -16.33
N ARG A 134 -7.33 3.18 -17.31
CA ARG A 134 -7.18 3.64 -18.70
C ARG A 134 -8.52 4.08 -19.28
N VAL A 135 -9.56 3.28 -19.01
CA VAL A 135 -10.95 3.56 -19.37
C VAL A 135 -11.76 3.62 -18.08
N PRO A 136 -12.51 4.71 -17.82
CA PRO A 136 -13.32 4.81 -16.61
C PRO A 136 -14.33 3.65 -16.48
N GLY A 137 -14.54 3.16 -15.26
CA GLY A 137 -15.49 2.08 -14.97
C GLY A 137 -14.84 0.71 -14.84
N THR A 138 -15.60 -0.34 -15.16
CA THR A 138 -15.22 -1.75 -14.96
C THR A 138 -15.32 -2.58 -16.26
N ASP A 139 -15.33 -1.91 -17.41
CA ASP A 139 -15.47 -2.56 -18.73
C ASP A 139 -14.13 -3.10 -19.27
N SER A 140 -13.01 -2.66 -18.70
CA SER A 140 -11.67 -3.17 -18.96
C SER A 140 -11.19 -4.09 -17.83
N GLU A 141 -10.05 -4.74 -18.04
CA GLU A 141 -9.36 -5.48 -16.96
C GLU A 141 -9.12 -4.55 -15.75
N GLU A 142 -9.25 -5.11 -14.54
CA GLU A 142 -9.25 -4.34 -13.29
C GLU A 142 -7.96 -3.53 -13.09
N ASP A 143 -6.83 -4.06 -13.56
CA ASP A 143 -5.49 -3.46 -13.51
C ASP A 143 -5.09 -2.72 -14.80
N ASP A 144 -5.97 -2.59 -15.81
CA ASP A 144 -5.66 -1.81 -17.01
C ASP A 144 -5.70 -0.30 -16.72
N GLY A 145 -4.57 0.21 -16.25
CA GLY A 145 -4.45 1.60 -15.87
C GLY A 145 -3.03 1.99 -15.49
N TYR A 146 -2.97 3.03 -14.66
CA TYR A 146 -1.74 3.64 -14.22
C TYR A 146 -1.76 3.82 -12.71
N LEU A 147 -0.63 3.60 -12.07
CA LEU A 147 -0.37 4.08 -10.72
C LEU A 147 0.35 5.42 -10.79
N ILE A 148 -0.21 6.41 -10.12
CA ILE A 148 0.31 7.77 -10.06
C ILE A 148 0.77 8.06 -8.63
N CYS A 149 2.03 8.42 -8.46
CA CYS A 149 2.55 8.91 -7.19
C CYS A 149 3.50 10.10 -7.40
N PHE A 150 3.70 10.86 -6.32
CA PHE A 150 4.75 11.85 -6.25
C PHE A 150 6.03 11.22 -5.71
N VAL A 151 7.18 11.59 -6.27
CA VAL A 151 8.49 11.12 -5.78
C VAL A 151 9.38 12.32 -5.50
N HIS A 152 9.99 12.29 -4.33
CA HIS A 152 11.04 13.19 -3.90
C HIS A 152 12.41 12.50 -4.08
N ASP A 153 13.35 13.17 -4.75
CA ASP A 153 14.71 12.65 -4.98
C ASP A 153 15.71 13.44 -4.14
N GLU A 154 16.11 12.90 -2.98
CA GLU A 154 17.08 13.51 -2.07
C GLU A 154 18.48 13.63 -2.71
N ASN A 155 18.77 12.87 -3.78
CA ASN A 155 20.04 12.98 -4.51
C ASN A 155 20.19 14.31 -5.26
N THR A 156 19.08 15.04 -5.46
CA THR A 156 19.07 16.35 -6.11
C THR A 156 19.40 17.51 -5.17
N GLY A 157 19.55 17.25 -3.86
CA GLY A 157 20.06 18.22 -2.88
C GLY A 157 19.02 19.13 -2.22
N TYR A 158 17.73 18.89 -2.41
CA TYR A 158 16.66 19.62 -1.72
C TYR A 158 16.22 18.86 -0.45
N PRO A 159 16.45 19.36 0.76
CA PRO A 159 15.98 18.71 1.99
C PRO A 159 14.46 18.84 2.15
N PHE A 160 13.82 17.83 2.75
CA PHE A 160 12.44 17.89 3.27
C PHE A 160 12.27 19.11 4.19
N PRO A 161 11.36 20.08 3.93
CA PRO A 161 11.10 21.11 4.90
C PRO A 161 9.89 20.73 5.75
N LEU A 162 10.11 20.68 7.07
CA LEU A 162 9.10 20.89 8.11
C LEU A 162 8.57 22.35 8.11
N ASN A 163 8.64 23.09 6.99
CA ASN A 163 8.33 24.51 6.95
C ASN A 163 7.38 24.87 5.78
N THR A 164 6.22 25.40 6.16
CA THR A 164 5.00 25.65 5.37
C THR A 164 5.06 26.89 4.46
N SER A 165 6.25 27.42 4.14
CA SER A 165 6.38 28.54 3.21
C SER A 165 6.51 28.05 1.77
N LEU A 166 5.37 28.02 1.07
CA LEU A 166 5.25 27.91 -0.38
C LEU A 166 6.22 28.88 -1.09
N ASN A 167 7.16 28.36 -1.88
CA ASN A 167 7.56 28.88 -3.22
C ASN A 167 8.96 28.48 -3.73
N GLU A 168 9.76 27.69 -3.03
CA GLU A 168 11.08 27.30 -3.57
C GLU A 168 11.25 25.78 -3.66
N LEU A 169 11.23 25.31 -4.91
CA LEU A 169 11.85 24.09 -5.45
C LEU A 169 11.37 22.74 -4.87
N TYR A 170 10.21 22.30 -5.34
CA TYR A 170 9.93 20.87 -5.44
C TYR A 170 9.96 20.47 -6.91
N GLU A 171 10.93 19.66 -7.32
CA GLU A 171 10.80 18.89 -8.55
C GLU A 171 9.89 17.69 -8.24
N ILE A 172 8.58 17.96 -8.14
CA ILE A 172 7.57 16.91 -7.97
C ILE A 172 7.48 16.16 -9.30
N LYS A 173 8.16 15.03 -9.40
CA LYS A 173 8.03 14.15 -10.55
C LYS A 173 6.82 13.24 -10.33
N LEU A 174 5.87 13.35 -11.24
CA LEU A 174 4.73 12.46 -11.34
C LEU A 174 5.18 11.20 -12.08
N TYR A 175 5.09 10.04 -11.45
CA TYR A 175 5.38 8.77 -12.11
C TYR A 175 4.08 8.06 -12.42
N ALA A 176 3.86 7.75 -13.71
CA ALA A 176 2.81 6.85 -14.15
C ALA A 176 3.43 5.47 -14.42
N LEU A 177 3.09 4.49 -13.59
CA LEU A 177 3.52 3.11 -13.76
C LEU A 177 2.38 2.33 -14.38
N SER A 178 2.63 1.56 -15.45
CA SER A 178 1.65 0.60 -15.93
C SER A 178 1.38 -0.42 -14.82
N ALA A 179 0.11 -0.55 -14.46
CA ALA A 179 -0.30 -1.29 -13.29
C ALA A 179 -0.36 -2.80 -13.50
#